data_AF-A0A9D2I164-F1
#
_entry.id   AF-A0A9D2I164-F1
#
_cell.length_a   1.000
_cell.length_b   1.000
_cell.length_c   1.000
_cell.angle_alpha   90.00
_cell.angle_beta   90.00
_cell.angle_gamma   90.00
#
_symmetry.space_group_name_H-M   'P 1'
#
loop_
_entity.id
_entity.type
_entity.pdbx_description
1 polymer ?
#
loop_
_entity_poly.entity_id
_entity_poly.type
_entity_poly.pdbx_seq_one_letter_code
_entity_poly.pdbx_strand_id
1 'polypeptide(L)' 'MSKVRIKLNRAGVGQLLKSAEMQSVLSEHATAIRQRAGDGYEQDVHVGKTRANAMVKATTHKAMRDNMKNNTLLKAVR' A
#
# COMPACT_ATOMS: atom_id res chain seq x y z
N MET A 1 -34.24 21.03 -12.07
CA MET A 1 -32.93 20.32 -12.08
C MET A 1 -33.16 18.88 -12.50
N SER A 2 -32.79 18.51 -13.73
CA SER A 2 -32.85 17.11 -14.20
C SER A 2 -31.85 16.25 -13.43
N LYS A 3 -32.25 15.03 -13.05
CA LYS A 3 -31.38 14.09 -12.31
C LYS A 3 -30.32 13.52 -13.26
N VAL A 4 -29.09 14.02 -13.18
CA VAL A 4 -27.94 13.44 -13.87
C VAL A 4 -27.63 12.06 -13.26
N ARG A 5 -27.55 11.01 -14.10
CA ARG A 5 -27.09 9.68 -13.68
C ARG A 5 -25.69 9.43 -14.21
N ILE A 6 -24.75 9.19 -13.30
CA ILE A 6 -23.37 8.81 -13.62
C ILE A 6 -23.24 7.30 -13.42
N LYS A 7 -22.79 6.59 -14.46
CA LYS A 7 -22.48 5.15 -14.40
C LYS A 7 -20.99 4.96 -14.62
N LEU A 8 -20.32 4.36 -13.64
CA LEU A 8 -18.89 4.09 -13.74
C LEU A 8 -18.59 2.97 -14.74
N ASN A 9 -17.54 3.18 -15.54
CA ASN A 9 -16.95 2.15 -16.38
C ASN A 9 -16.13 1.19 -15.50
N ARG A 10 -16.74 0.06 -15.10
CA ARG A 10 -16.09 -0.91 -14.21
C ARG A 10 -14.80 -1.50 -14.80
N ALA A 11 -14.74 -1.72 -16.12
CA ALA A 11 -13.55 -2.22 -16.77
C ALA A 11 -12.41 -1.20 -16.71
N GLY A 12 -12.71 0.07 -17.02
CA GLY A 12 -11.74 1.16 -16.92
C GLY A 12 -11.24 1.41 -15.49
N VAL A 13 -12.14 1.36 -14.51
CA VAL A 13 -11.75 1.44 -13.08
C VAL A 13 -10.84 0.27 -12.70
N GLY A 14 -11.14 -0.96 -13.14
CA GLY A 14 -10.29 -2.12 -12.89
C GLY A 14 -8.90 -2.01 -13.54
N GLN A 15 -8.81 -1.43 -14.73
CA GLN A 15 -7.53 -1.13 -15.38
C GLN A 15 -6.74 -0.08 -14.59
N LEU A 16 -7.39 1.01 -14.19
CA LEU A 16 -6.78 2.06 -13.38
C LEU A 16 -6.23 1.51 -12.05
N LEU A 17 -7.00 0.66 -11.35
CA LEU A 17 -6.57 0.07 -10.08
C LEU A 17 -5.36 -0.87 -10.20
N LYS A 18 -5.04 -1.35 -11.41
CA LYS A 18 -3.89 -2.21 -11.71
C LYS A 18 -2.77 -1.47 -12.45
N SER A 19 -2.98 -0.20 -12.76
CA SER A 19 -2.08 0.63 -13.57
C SER A 19 -0.71 0.82 -12.91
N ALA A 20 0.28 1.21 -13.70
CA ALA A 20 1.63 1.49 -13.19
C ALA A 20 1.63 2.74 -12.30
N GLU A 21 0.77 3.71 -12.63
CA GLU A 21 0.55 4.94 -11.87
C GLU A 21 0.02 4.61 -10.47
N MET A 22 -0.96 3.70 -10.37
CA MET A 22 -1.46 3.25 -9.08
C MET A 22 -0.39 2.50 -8.27
N GLN A 23 0.45 1.72 -8.92
CA GLN A 23 1.59 1.07 -8.27
C GLN A 23 2.62 2.08 -7.75
N SER A 24 2.88 3.17 -8.48
CA SER A 24 3.76 4.25 -8.04
C SER A 24 3.24 4.91 -6.77
N VAL A 25 1.95 5.28 -6.76
CA VAL A 25 1.30 5.87 -5.59
C VAL A 25 1.37 4.94 -4.37
N LEU A 26 1.07 3.65 -4.56
CA LEU A 26 1.17 2.67 -3.49
C LEU A 26 2.61 2.47 -2.99
N SER A 27 3.59 2.50 -3.90
CA SER A 27 5.02 2.41 -3.57
C SER A 27 5.48 3.61 -2.74
N GLU A 28 5.05 4.83 -3.08
CA GLU A 28 5.34 6.04 -2.32
C GLU A 28 4.82 5.95 -0.88
N HIS A 29 3.56 5.52 -0.71
CA HIS A 29 3.00 5.29 0.61
C HIS A 29 3.75 4.22 1.40
N ALA A 30 4.10 3.09 0.76
CA ALA A 30 4.87 2.03 1.38
C ALA A 30 6.29 2.48 1.77
N THR A 31 6.94 3.29 0.95
CA THR A 31 8.25 3.89 1.25
C THR A 31 8.18 4.82 2.44
N ALA A 32 7.15 5.67 2.52
CA ALA A 32 6.96 6.54 3.67
C ALA A 32 6.74 5.75 4.97
N ILE A 33 5.97 4.65 4.93
CA ILE A 33 5.77 3.76 6.08
C ILE A 33 7.07 3.06 6.48
N ARG A 34 7.80 2.49 5.50
CA ARG A 34 9.08 1.80 5.73
C ARG A 34 10.11 2.74 6.36
N GLN A 35 10.23 3.96 5.85
CA GLN A 35 11.15 4.97 6.40
C GLN A 35 10.83 5.32 7.86
N ARG A 36 9.54 5.41 8.22
CA ARG A 36 9.13 5.62 9.62
C ARG A 36 9.38 4.41 10.51
N ALA A 37 9.25 3.20 9.98
CA ALA A 37 9.50 1.97 10.73
C ALA A 37 10.99 1.73 11.00
N GLY A 38 11.86 2.17 10.08
CA GLY A 38 13.32 2.13 10.23
C GLY A 38 13.96 0.86 9.65
N ASP A 39 15.16 0.54 10.14
CA ASP A 39 16.00 -0.52 9.58
C ASP A 39 15.41 -1.93 9.77
N GLY A 40 15.58 -2.77 8.76
CA GLY A 40 15.14 -4.17 8.79
C GLY A 40 13.66 -4.37 8.46
N TYR A 41 12.99 -3.32 7.98
CA TYR A 41 11.69 -3.37 7.33
C TYR A 41 11.86 -3.24 5.82
N GLU A 42 11.14 -4.08 5.08
CA GLU A 42 11.12 -4.09 3.62
C GLU A 42 9.74 -3.78 3.09
N GLN A 43 9.68 -3.31 1.86
CA GLN A 43 8.42 -3.11 1.13
C GLN A 43 8.39 -3.96 -0.13
N ASP A 44 7.18 -4.29 -0.57
CA ASP A 44 6.92 -4.99 -1.82
C ASP A 44 5.64 -4.45 -2.47
N VAL A 45 5.55 -4.53 -3.79
CA VAL A 45 4.38 -4.10 -4.58
C VAL A 45 3.98 -5.24 -5.52
N HIS A 46 2.70 -5.61 -5.48
CA HIS A 46 2.17 -6.71 -6.27
C HIS A 46 0.81 -6.35 -6.88
N VAL A 47 0.63 -6.68 -8.16
CA VAL A 47 -0.66 -6.57 -8.84
C VAL A 47 -1.45 -7.87 -8.70
N GLY A 48 -2.44 -7.86 -7.81
CA GLY A 48 -3.34 -8.98 -7.63
C GLY A 48 -4.44 -9.05 -8.69
N LYS A 49 -5.38 -9.99 -8.50
CA LYS A 49 -6.47 -10.25 -9.45
C LYS A 49 -7.32 -9.02 -9.80
N THR A 50 -7.51 -8.11 -8.84
CA THR A 50 -8.42 -6.95 -9.02
C THR A 50 -7.76 -5.58 -8.88
N ARG A 51 -6.58 -5.49 -8.27
CA ARG A 51 -5.93 -4.23 -7.91
C ARG A 51 -4.45 -4.44 -7.59
N ALA A 52 -3.67 -3.36 -7.66
CA ALA A 52 -2.34 -3.28 -7.08
C ALA A 52 -2.42 -3.19 -5.54
N ASN A 53 -1.48 -3.83 -4.86
CA ASN A 53 -1.29 -3.79 -3.42
C ASN A 53 0.17 -3.48 -3.11
N ALA A 54 0.43 -2.73 -2.06
CA ALA A 54 1.76 -2.60 -1.48
C ALA A 54 1.76 -3.13 -0.04
N MET A 55 2.88 -3.72 0.36
CA MET A 55 3.08 -4.30 1.68
C MET A 55 4.37 -3.76 2.29
N VAL A 56 4.37 -3.54 3.60
CA VAL A 56 5.59 -3.32 4.39
C VAL A 56 5.67 -4.38 5.47
N LYS A 57 6.80 -5.07 5.59
CA LYS A 57 7.01 -6.19 6.52
C LYS A 57 8.35 -6.09 7.23
N ALA A 58 8.41 -6.58 8.46
CA ALA A 58 9.68 -6.79 9.17
C ALA A 58 10.36 -8.06 8.66
N THR A 59 11.61 -7.96 8.19
CA THR A 59 12.36 -9.11 7.67
C THR A 59 13.49 -9.55 8.59
N THR A 60 14.07 -8.64 9.35
CA THR A 60 15.13 -8.98 10.31
C THR A 60 14.56 -9.39 11.67
N HIS A 61 15.26 -10.27 12.39
CA HIS A 61 14.89 -10.62 13.78
C HIS A 61 14.83 -9.42 14.72
N LYS A 62 15.64 -8.38 14.45
CA LYS A 62 15.61 -7.11 15.22
C LYS A 62 14.30 -6.36 14.96
N ALA A 63 13.94 -6.17 13.69
CA ALA A 63 12.71 -5.50 13.29
C ALA A 63 11.45 -6.26 13.74
N MET A 64 11.46 -7.59 13.67
CA MET A 64 10.34 -8.40 14.18
C MET A 64 10.13 -8.19 15.68
N ARG A 65 11.20 -8.24 16.48
CA ARG A 65 11.13 -7.98 17.92
C ARG A 65 10.70 -6.56 18.23
N ASP A 66 11.21 -5.57 17.50
CA ASP A 66 10.79 -4.18 17.62
C ASP A 66 9.30 -4.01 17.34
N ASN A 67 8.82 -4.51 16.19
CA ASN A 67 7.42 -4.43 15.81
C ASN A 67 6.49 -5.07 16.86
N MET A 68 6.85 -6.25 17.37
CA MET A 68 6.06 -6.95 18.40
C MET A 68 5.98 -6.19 19.72
N LYS A 69 7.06 -5.50 20.12
CA LYS A 69 7.10 -4.76 21.39
C LYS A 69 6.46 -3.39 21.28
N ASN A 70 6.64 -2.72 20.15
CA ASN A 70 6.37 -1.30 20.01
C ASN A 70 5.17 -0.99 19.10
N ASN A 71 4.60 -2.00 18.42
CA ASN A 71 3.59 -1.85 17.39
C ASN A 71 4.03 -0.89 16.28
N THR A 72 5.30 -0.99 15.88
CA THR A 72 5.98 -0.04 15.00
C THR A 72 5.25 0.14 13.67
N LEU A 73 4.86 -0.94 12.99
CA LEU A 73 4.12 -0.84 11.73
C LEU A 73 2.74 -0.22 11.91
N LEU A 74 2.01 -0.59 12.97
CA LEU A 74 0.69 -0.02 13.26
C LEU A 74 0.77 1.49 13.46
N LYS A 75 1.80 1.97 14.18
CA LYS A 75 2.03 3.40 14.45
C LYS A 75 2.61 4.15 13.25
N ALA A 76 3.29 3.44 12.35
CA ALA A 76 3.84 3.99 11.13
C ALA A 76 2.78 4.23 10.05
N VAL A 77 1.62 3.58 10.12
CA VAL A 77 0.46 3.90 9.26
C VAL A 77 -0.25 5.13 9.83
N ARG A 78 -0.20 6.24 9.11
CA ARG A 78 -0.89 7.50 9.43
C ARG A 78 -1.38 8.16 8.16
#